data_AF-A2GAT3-F1
#
_entry.id   AF-A2GAT3-F1
#
_cell.length_a   1.000
_cell.length_b   1.000
_cell.length_c   1.000
_cell.angle_alpha   90.00
_cell.angle_beta   90.00
_cell.angle_gamma   90.00
#
_symmetry.space_group_name_H-M   'P 1'
#
loop_
_entity.id
_entity.type
_entity.pdbx_description
1 polymer ?
#
loop_
_entity_poly.entity_id
_entity_poly.type
_entity_poly.pdbx_seq_one_letter_code
_entity_poly.pdbx_strand_id
1 'polypeptide(L)'
;MSDFESWKSQNFGQIDSLAKLENIRAVFSKISPLFASLYKNQDKPDEYLNDISAVLAKVFPNDTIPSVSDVNAFTKFLFDKQEVLNAKSIDGIKNIFQYVDVECQIFRPIWEFAEVVNDPHLFLKVLSNAFQRPQSSPMKFNIQVVEMLFDHYCPMLEPTNVDNEQTYVSRIELINALINISEILTKCDDVENTKIVSLLRTITRISRRCKGFISIEAFRLATSLFKTHVMKLSPKIQADELMKFTCGYPRNHPLHMPAIRFGIAMHPEAFGFVSLAKNIINAGIIDQNDVSIISRILQLKYVKNPTDVFSTLYKVFIDNKILASSVRVTVMKAFPKYESILELKNNTKQFINRMIEFISFALKIKKYNHRIQRCVEMLTDFYNLDIAWLHTFIDESCANGFEYGGIPRETLAFCTGNATPDEKMKEVYSIDVKNVNVKEYIEKGSAAVQKPEPTGSKPNSARRGTSKKPTIAEVKAMYRQKMAQGKFTPANDRSLLKAAACACKNSSDEEESEDSTRD
;
A
#
# COMPACT_ATOMS: atom_id res chain seq x y z
N MET A 1 -29.67 46.18 -32.61
CA MET A 1 -30.14 45.84 -31.25
C MET A 1 -28.90 45.43 -30.47
N SER A 2 -28.63 46.00 -29.30
CA SER A 2 -27.53 45.50 -28.46
C SER A 2 -27.82 44.05 -28.05
N ASP A 3 -26.77 43.25 -27.78
CA ASP A 3 -26.93 41.85 -27.35
C ASP A 3 -27.86 41.73 -26.14
N PHE A 4 -27.83 42.73 -25.24
CA PHE A 4 -28.76 42.86 -24.14
C PHE A 4 -30.23 43.06 -24.57
N GLU A 5 -30.53 43.98 -25.50
CA GLU A 5 -31.92 44.21 -25.95
C GLU A 5 -32.47 43.03 -26.75
N SER A 6 -31.61 42.34 -27.50
CA SER A 6 -31.95 41.08 -28.18
C SER A 6 -32.25 39.98 -27.16
N TRP A 7 -31.34 39.72 -26.22
CA TRP A 7 -31.52 38.76 -25.14
C TRP A 7 -32.74 39.07 -24.28
N LYS A 8 -32.95 40.35 -23.96
CA LYS A 8 -34.09 40.85 -23.20
C LYS A 8 -35.40 40.58 -23.91
N SER A 9 -35.50 40.86 -25.21
CA SER A 9 -36.72 40.60 -25.99
C SER A 9 -37.03 39.10 -26.14
N GLN A 10 -36.01 38.25 -26.23
CA GLN A 10 -36.15 36.80 -26.37
C GLN A 10 -36.52 36.12 -25.05
N ASN A 11 -36.03 36.65 -23.93
CA ASN A 11 -36.21 36.03 -22.63
C ASN A 11 -37.34 36.66 -21.82
N PHE A 12 -37.79 37.87 -22.17
CA PHE A 12 -38.79 38.64 -21.45
C PHE A 12 -39.77 39.33 -22.41
N GLY A 13 -41.06 39.03 -22.27
CA GLY A 13 -42.10 40.03 -22.54
C GLY A 13 -42.06 41.07 -21.41
N GLN A 14 -42.15 42.36 -21.76
CA GLN A 14 -42.10 43.55 -20.89
C GLN A 14 -41.70 43.28 -19.41
N ILE A 15 -40.44 43.60 -19.08
CA ILE A 15 -39.84 43.61 -17.72
C ILE A 15 -40.69 44.43 -16.72
N ASP A 16 -41.61 45.27 -17.21
CA ASP A 16 -42.46 46.14 -16.40
C ASP A 16 -43.49 45.39 -15.51
N SER A 17 -43.59 44.06 -15.62
CA SER A 17 -44.52 43.22 -14.83
C SER A 17 -43.91 42.52 -13.60
N LEU A 18 -42.72 42.93 -13.13
CA LEU A 18 -41.99 42.33 -12.00
C LEU A 18 -42.65 42.51 -10.61
N ALA A 19 -43.93 42.83 -10.55
CA ALA A 19 -44.69 42.91 -9.30
C ALA A 19 -44.78 41.56 -8.55
N LYS A 20 -44.57 40.44 -9.23
CA LYS A 20 -44.57 39.09 -8.63
C LYS A 20 -43.16 38.54 -8.50
N LEU A 21 -42.83 38.07 -7.29
CA LEU A 21 -41.53 37.48 -6.96
C LEU A 21 -41.15 36.30 -7.86
N GLU A 22 -42.12 35.48 -8.27
CA GLU A 22 -41.92 34.36 -9.20
C GLU A 22 -41.36 34.80 -10.56
N ASN A 23 -41.82 35.94 -11.07
CA ASN A 23 -41.33 36.49 -12.34
C ASN A 23 -39.89 36.98 -12.19
N ILE A 24 -39.58 37.72 -11.11
CA ILE A 24 -38.21 38.18 -10.80
C ILE A 24 -37.26 36.97 -10.71
N ARG A 25 -37.68 35.90 -10.04
CA ARG A 25 -36.89 34.67 -9.95
C ARG A 25 -36.64 34.04 -11.31
N ALA A 26 -37.69 33.84 -12.10
CA ALA A 26 -37.57 33.26 -13.43
C ALA A 26 -36.62 34.06 -14.34
N VAL A 27 -36.60 35.39 -14.21
CA VAL A 27 -35.67 36.26 -14.94
C VAL A 27 -34.24 36.09 -14.45
N PHE A 28 -34.01 36.22 -13.15
CA PHE A 28 -32.65 36.25 -12.62
C PHE A 28 -31.99 34.88 -12.61
N SER A 29 -32.77 33.80 -12.48
CA SER A 29 -32.28 32.43 -12.65
C SER A 29 -31.76 32.14 -14.06
N LYS A 30 -32.21 32.87 -15.09
CA LYS A 30 -31.63 32.77 -16.45
C LYS A 30 -30.24 33.41 -16.55
N ILE A 31 -29.93 34.38 -15.68
CA ILE A 31 -28.62 35.03 -15.62
C ILE A 31 -27.66 34.24 -14.72
N SER A 32 -28.11 33.94 -13.50
CA SER A 32 -27.43 33.01 -12.61
C SER A 32 -28.47 32.19 -11.86
N PRO A 33 -28.49 30.86 -12.06
CA PRO A 33 -29.48 30.02 -11.40
C PRO A 33 -29.24 30.01 -9.86
N LEU A 34 -28.04 30.37 -9.40
CA LEU A 34 -27.66 30.50 -7.98
C LEU A 34 -28.46 31.59 -7.23
N PHE A 35 -29.00 32.59 -7.93
CA PHE A 35 -29.87 33.58 -7.29
C PHE A 35 -31.15 32.96 -6.73
N ALA A 36 -31.64 31.88 -7.31
CA ALA A 36 -32.77 31.13 -6.75
C ALA A 36 -32.47 30.60 -5.33
N SER A 37 -31.19 30.33 -5.04
CA SER A 37 -30.72 29.76 -3.77
C SER A 37 -30.33 30.80 -2.70
N LEU A 38 -30.56 32.10 -2.93
CA LEU A 38 -30.30 33.17 -1.94
C LEU A 38 -31.51 33.55 -1.06
N TYR A 39 -32.70 33.03 -1.38
CA TYR A 39 -33.97 33.27 -0.68
C TYR A 39 -33.94 32.99 0.84
N LYS A 40 -33.95 33.95 1.77
CA LYS A 40 -34.54 33.66 3.10
C LYS A 40 -36.06 33.51 2.93
N ASN A 41 -36.75 32.67 3.70
CA ASN A 41 -38.20 32.43 3.61
C ASN A 41 -39.04 33.73 3.55
N GLN A 42 -39.19 34.37 2.39
CA GLN A 42 -39.73 35.73 2.24
C GLN A 42 -40.61 35.88 1.01
N ASP A 43 -41.91 36.08 1.20
CA ASP A 43 -42.87 36.27 0.10
C ASP A 43 -42.78 37.65 -0.59
N LYS A 44 -41.70 38.42 -0.35
CA LYS A 44 -41.57 39.82 -0.78
C LYS A 44 -40.45 40.03 -1.83
N PRO A 45 -40.79 40.62 -3.00
CA PRO A 45 -39.84 41.04 -4.04
C PRO A 45 -38.66 41.88 -3.54
N ASP A 46 -38.93 42.91 -2.74
CA ASP A 46 -37.91 43.90 -2.37
C ASP A 46 -36.82 43.33 -1.45
N GLU A 47 -37.20 42.43 -0.54
CA GLU A 47 -36.24 41.77 0.36
C GLU A 47 -35.31 40.83 -0.44
N TYR A 48 -35.85 40.07 -1.39
CA TYR A 48 -35.06 39.23 -2.30
C TYR A 48 -34.08 40.03 -3.18
N LEU A 49 -34.52 41.17 -3.73
CA LEU A 49 -33.67 42.04 -4.54
C LEU A 49 -32.54 42.68 -3.70
N ASN A 50 -32.85 43.08 -2.46
CA ASN A 50 -31.86 43.61 -1.53
C ASN A 50 -30.80 42.56 -1.16
N ASP A 51 -31.19 41.30 -0.97
CA ASP A 51 -30.25 40.20 -0.71
C ASP A 51 -29.32 39.97 -1.90
N ILE A 52 -29.86 39.97 -3.13
CA ILE A 52 -29.03 39.88 -4.35
C ILE A 52 -28.07 41.07 -4.42
N SER A 53 -28.56 42.30 -4.22
CA SER A 53 -27.72 43.49 -4.25
C SER A 53 -26.61 43.44 -3.20
N ALA A 54 -26.89 42.93 -2.00
CA ALA A 54 -25.90 42.76 -0.94
C ALA A 54 -24.83 41.71 -1.30
N VAL A 55 -25.20 40.62 -1.97
CA VAL A 55 -24.25 39.63 -2.48
C VAL A 55 -23.39 40.23 -3.60
N LEU A 56 -23.99 40.92 -4.57
CA LEU A 56 -23.27 41.58 -5.65
C LEU A 56 -22.24 42.57 -5.11
N ALA A 57 -22.53 43.28 -4.02
CA ALA A 57 -21.62 44.29 -3.46
C ALA A 57 -20.35 43.65 -2.91
N LYS A 58 -20.44 42.40 -2.45
CA LYS A 58 -19.30 41.63 -1.98
C LYS A 58 -18.55 40.95 -3.12
N VAL A 59 -19.25 40.52 -4.17
CA VAL A 59 -18.63 39.93 -5.37
C VAL A 59 -17.87 40.99 -6.19
N PHE A 60 -18.43 42.20 -6.28
CA PHE A 60 -17.89 43.31 -7.06
C PHE A 60 -17.66 44.55 -6.19
N PRO A 61 -16.68 44.52 -5.26
CA PRO A 61 -16.45 45.61 -4.30
C PRO A 61 -16.05 46.94 -4.95
N ASN A 62 -15.58 46.90 -6.21
CA ASN A 62 -15.11 48.07 -6.95
C ASN A 62 -16.15 48.59 -7.97
N ASP A 63 -17.28 47.89 -8.15
CA ASP A 63 -18.32 48.30 -9.10
C ASP A 63 -19.44 49.07 -8.38
N THR A 64 -20.02 50.06 -9.05
CA THR A 64 -21.23 50.73 -8.55
C THR A 64 -22.45 49.91 -8.94
N ILE A 65 -23.12 49.32 -7.96
CA ILE A 65 -24.31 48.50 -8.20
C ILE A 65 -25.52 49.40 -8.41
N PRO A 66 -26.27 49.24 -9.51
CA PRO A 66 -27.51 49.99 -9.72
C PRO A 66 -28.53 49.76 -8.60
N SER A 67 -29.40 50.74 -8.36
CA SER A 67 -30.50 50.56 -7.41
C SER A 67 -31.45 49.46 -7.87
N VAL A 68 -31.92 48.63 -6.93
CA VAL A 68 -32.95 47.60 -7.19
C VAL A 68 -34.27 48.20 -7.70
N SER A 69 -34.51 49.49 -7.44
CA SER A 69 -35.68 50.22 -7.96
C SER A 69 -35.57 50.51 -9.47
N ASP A 70 -34.37 50.53 -10.04
CA ASP A 70 -34.13 50.63 -11.49
C ASP A 70 -33.85 49.23 -12.06
N VAL A 71 -34.92 48.49 -12.29
CA VAL A 71 -34.82 47.09 -12.70
C VAL A 71 -34.11 46.92 -14.04
N ASN A 72 -34.22 47.89 -14.95
CA ASN A 72 -33.56 47.80 -16.26
C ASN A 72 -32.04 47.96 -16.11
N ALA A 73 -31.59 48.96 -15.35
CA ALA A 73 -30.16 49.12 -15.07
C ALA A 73 -29.59 47.94 -14.26
N PHE A 74 -30.34 47.46 -13.26
CA PHE A 74 -29.94 46.33 -12.43
C PHE A 74 -29.83 45.02 -13.24
N THR A 75 -30.83 44.73 -14.08
CA THR A 75 -30.83 43.53 -14.95
C THR A 75 -29.70 43.59 -15.99
N LYS A 76 -29.44 44.79 -16.54
CA LYS A 76 -28.32 44.99 -17.46
C LYS A 76 -26.97 44.75 -16.78
N PHE A 77 -26.78 45.28 -15.57
CA PHE A 77 -25.57 45.02 -14.80
C PHE A 77 -25.35 43.52 -14.57
N LEU A 78 -26.40 42.79 -14.19
CA LEU A 78 -26.35 41.34 -14.01
C LEU A 78 -25.98 40.62 -15.31
N PHE A 79 -26.57 41.01 -16.45
CA PHE A 79 -26.25 40.44 -17.76
C PHE A 79 -24.79 40.70 -18.17
N ASP A 80 -24.30 41.93 -17.99
CA ASP A 80 -22.93 42.30 -18.33
C ASP A 80 -21.90 41.55 -17.46
N LYS A 81 -22.27 41.17 -16.24
CA LYS A 81 -21.44 40.41 -15.29
C LYS A 81 -21.71 38.90 -15.30
N GLN A 82 -22.54 38.41 -16.22
CA GLN A 82 -23.02 37.03 -16.19
C GLN A 82 -21.90 35.98 -16.18
N GLU A 83 -20.76 36.23 -16.83
CA GLU A 83 -19.64 35.27 -16.87
C GLU A 83 -19.07 34.97 -15.47
N VAL A 84 -19.01 36.00 -14.61
CA VAL A 84 -18.51 35.89 -13.23
C VAL A 84 -19.58 35.34 -12.28
N LEU A 85 -20.85 35.52 -12.63
CA LEU A 85 -22.00 35.05 -11.85
C LEU A 85 -22.49 33.66 -12.27
N ASN A 86 -21.97 33.11 -13.37
CA ASN A 86 -22.47 31.89 -13.97
C ASN A 86 -22.15 30.66 -13.11
N ALA A 87 -23.15 29.80 -12.93
CA ALA A 87 -23.01 28.51 -12.23
C ALA A 87 -22.28 27.42 -13.03
N LYS A 88 -21.63 27.77 -14.15
CA LYS A 88 -20.92 26.82 -15.04
C LYS A 88 -19.42 26.69 -14.74
N SER A 89 -18.89 27.47 -13.80
CA SER A 89 -17.48 27.42 -13.40
C SER A 89 -17.34 27.36 -11.89
N ILE A 90 -16.23 26.79 -11.42
CA ILE A 90 -15.93 26.70 -9.98
C ILE A 90 -15.92 28.09 -9.35
N ASP A 91 -15.31 29.07 -10.03
CA ASP A 91 -15.15 30.42 -9.50
C ASP A 91 -16.47 31.19 -9.48
N GLY A 92 -17.31 31.04 -10.52
CA GLY A 92 -18.62 31.69 -10.55
C GLY A 92 -19.55 31.18 -9.45
N ILE A 93 -19.50 29.88 -9.18
CA ILE A 93 -20.26 29.31 -8.06
C ILE A 93 -19.69 29.76 -6.72
N LYS A 94 -18.37 29.71 -6.52
CA LYS A 94 -17.72 30.15 -5.27
C LYS A 94 -18.05 31.59 -4.90
N ASN A 95 -18.03 32.49 -5.89
CA ASN A 95 -18.27 33.91 -5.70
C ASN A 95 -19.62 34.16 -5.00
N ILE A 96 -20.63 33.35 -5.30
CA ILE A 96 -21.97 33.47 -4.71
C ILE A 96 -22.11 32.57 -3.48
N PHE A 97 -21.62 31.33 -3.54
CA PHE A 97 -21.77 30.31 -2.48
C PHE A 97 -21.25 30.79 -1.13
N GLN A 98 -20.11 31.46 -1.09
CA GLN A 98 -19.48 31.93 0.15
C GLN A 98 -20.30 32.98 0.91
N TYR A 99 -21.29 33.59 0.26
CA TYR A 99 -22.16 34.60 0.85
C TYR A 99 -23.57 34.08 1.17
N VAL A 100 -23.85 32.80 0.91
CA VAL A 100 -25.08 32.13 1.34
C VAL A 100 -25.04 31.99 2.86
N ASP A 101 -26.07 32.50 3.53
CA ASP A 101 -26.25 32.35 4.97
C ASP A 101 -26.72 30.92 5.30
N VAL A 102 -25.76 30.05 5.59
CA VAL A 102 -26.00 28.63 5.87
C VAL A 102 -26.61 28.40 7.24
N GLU A 103 -26.50 29.36 8.17
CA GLU A 103 -27.07 29.24 9.52
C GLU A 103 -28.59 29.26 9.49
N CYS A 104 -29.19 30.01 8.56
CA CYS A 104 -30.63 30.09 8.42
C CYS A 104 -31.23 28.93 7.60
N GLN A 105 -30.41 28.19 6.83
CA GLN A 105 -30.90 27.32 5.74
C GLN A 105 -30.04 26.07 5.53
N ILE A 106 -30.07 25.21 6.54
CA ILE A 106 -29.19 24.04 6.65
C ILE A 106 -29.34 23.06 5.46
N PHE A 107 -30.54 22.93 4.89
CA PHE A 107 -30.84 22.02 3.78
C PHE A 107 -30.43 22.55 2.39
N ARG A 108 -30.14 23.85 2.28
CA ARG A 108 -29.92 24.49 0.99
C ARG A 108 -28.68 24.02 0.24
N PRO A 109 -27.50 23.96 0.89
CA PRO A 109 -26.31 23.45 0.22
C PRO A 109 -26.46 21.98 -0.20
N ILE A 110 -27.38 21.24 0.43
CA ILE A 110 -27.61 19.82 0.15
C ILE A 110 -28.49 19.64 -1.09
N TRP A 111 -29.63 20.33 -1.14
CA TRP A 111 -30.65 20.07 -2.15
C TRP A 111 -30.72 21.15 -3.22
N GLU A 112 -31.02 22.38 -2.82
CA GLU A 112 -31.30 23.48 -3.75
C GLU A 112 -30.04 23.90 -4.52
N PHE A 113 -28.89 23.98 -3.85
CA PHE A 113 -27.66 24.40 -4.50
C PHE A 113 -27.11 23.34 -5.47
N ALA A 114 -27.27 22.05 -5.13
CA ALA A 114 -26.89 20.95 -6.00
C ALA A 114 -27.79 20.87 -7.24
N GLU A 115 -29.10 21.04 -7.06
CA GLU A 115 -30.08 21.07 -8.16
C GLU A 115 -29.82 22.23 -9.13
N VAL A 116 -29.51 23.41 -8.59
CA VAL A 116 -29.25 24.62 -9.36
C VAL A 116 -27.97 24.52 -10.20
N VAL A 117 -26.91 23.90 -9.66
CA VAL A 117 -25.65 23.69 -10.42
C VAL A 117 -25.87 22.65 -11.53
N ASN A 118 -26.73 21.65 -11.29
CA ASN A 118 -27.08 20.59 -12.25
C ASN A 118 -25.87 19.88 -12.90
N ASP A 119 -24.75 19.87 -12.18
CA ASP A 119 -23.52 19.15 -12.51
C ASP A 119 -22.90 18.67 -11.18
N PRO A 120 -23.04 17.36 -10.86
CA PRO A 120 -22.52 16.80 -9.62
C PRO A 120 -21.01 16.99 -9.44
N HIS A 121 -20.23 16.92 -10.52
CA HIS A 121 -18.77 17.06 -10.44
C HIS A 121 -18.37 18.49 -10.11
N LEU A 122 -19.00 19.44 -10.78
CA LEU A 122 -18.76 20.86 -10.55
C LEU A 122 -19.17 21.27 -9.13
N PHE A 123 -20.34 20.82 -8.68
CA PHE A 123 -20.84 21.06 -7.33
C PHE A 123 -19.89 20.50 -6.26
N LEU A 124 -19.46 19.23 -6.38
CA LEU A 124 -18.56 18.60 -5.40
C LEU A 124 -17.19 19.29 -5.33
N LYS A 125 -16.67 19.78 -6.46
CA LYS A 125 -15.43 20.58 -6.48
C LYS A 125 -15.59 21.92 -5.77
N VAL A 126 -16.73 22.59 -5.94
CA VAL A 126 -17.03 23.83 -5.23
C VAL A 126 -17.12 23.56 -3.73
N LEU A 127 -17.89 22.54 -3.34
CA LEU A 127 -18.06 22.14 -1.94
C LEU A 127 -16.70 21.86 -1.30
N SER A 128 -15.88 21.03 -1.94
CA SER A 128 -14.53 20.72 -1.48
C SER A 128 -13.68 21.98 -1.27
N ASN A 129 -13.67 22.89 -2.25
CA ASN A 129 -12.89 24.12 -2.15
C ASN A 129 -13.39 25.08 -1.06
N ALA A 130 -14.71 25.17 -0.86
CA ALA A 130 -15.31 26.04 0.14
C ALA A 130 -14.84 25.67 1.56
N PHE A 131 -14.56 24.39 1.79
CA PHE A 131 -14.11 23.86 3.08
C PHE A 131 -12.58 23.75 3.22
N GLN A 132 -11.80 23.93 2.15
CA GLN A 132 -10.34 23.73 2.16
C GLN A 132 -9.55 24.84 2.88
N ARG A 133 -10.12 26.05 3.06
CA ARG A 133 -9.46 27.19 3.73
C ARG A 133 -10.42 27.99 4.63
N PRO A 134 -10.61 27.61 5.89
CA PRO A 134 -11.51 28.34 6.79
C PRO A 134 -11.04 29.75 7.17
N GLN A 135 -9.74 30.06 7.04
CA GLN A 135 -9.23 31.41 7.38
C GLN A 135 -9.45 32.49 6.31
N SER A 136 -9.80 32.10 5.09
CA SER A 136 -10.07 33.03 3.99
C SER A 136 -11.50 32.94 3.46
N SER A 137 -12.32 32.02 3.99
CA SER A 137 -13.72 31.87 3.60
C SER A 137 -14.59 32.71 4.52
N PRO A 138 -15.41 33.65 3.99
CA PRO A 138 -16.36 34.43 4.79
C PRO A 138 -17.55 33.59 5.31
N MET A 139 -17.62 32.31 4.93
CA MET A 139 -18.73 31.42 5.27
C MET A 139 -18.61 30.96 6.72
N LYS A 140 -19.47 31.52 7.59
CA LYS A 140 -19.64 31.06 8.97
C LYS A 140 -20.44 29.77 8.94
N PHE A 141 -19.75 28.64 9.11
CA PHE A 141 -20.41 27.34 9.20
C PHE A 141 -20.77 27.04 10.65
N ASN A 142 -22.06 26.88 10.92
CA ASN A 142 -22.54 26.24 12.15
C ASN A 142 -22.16 24.75 12.11
N ILE A 143 -21.64 24.22 13.23
CA ILE A 143 -21.24 22.81 13.35
C ILE A 143 -22.35 21.84 12.93
N GLN A 144 -23.61 22.14 13.24
CA GLN A 144 -24.78 21.33 12.90
C GLN A 144 -24.97 21.19 11.38
N VAL A 145 -24.64 22.24 10.62
CA VAL A 145 -24.67 22.22 9.16
C VAL A 145 -23.59 21.30 8.62
N VAL A 146 -22.39 21.41 9.15
CA VAL A 146 -21.23 20.59 8.75
C VAL A 146 -21.52 19.11 9.05
N GLU A 147 -22.13 18.82 10.20
CA GLU A 147 -22.56 17.48 10.57
C GLU A 147 -23.65 16.93 9.64
N MET A 148 -24.65 17.75 9.29
CA MET A 148 -25.72 17.35 8.37
C MET A 148 -25.19 17.07 6.96
N LEU A 149 -24.27 17.92 6.46
CA LEU A 149 -23.59 17.68 5.19
C LEU A 149 -22.85 16.34 5.21
N PHE A 150 -22.13 16.07 6.30
CA PHE A 150 -21.44 14.81 6.47
C PHE A 150 -22.41 13.61 6.49
N ASP A 151 -23.48 13.70 7.28
CA ASP A 151 -24.45 12.61 7.45
C ASP A 151 -25.27 12.36 6.19
N HIS A 152 -25.49 13.39 5.37
CA HIS A 152 -26.14 13.26 4.07
C HIS A 152 -25.22 12.63 3.02
N TYR A 153 -24.00 13.14 2.88
CA TYR A 153 -23.12 12.74 1.77
C TYR A 153 -22.27 11.51 2.06
N CYS A 154 -21.91 11.22 3.31
CA CYS A 154 -21.09 10.05 3.64
C CYS A 154 -21.74 8.71 3.21
N PRO A 155 -23.05 8.48 3.43
CA PRO A 155 -23.72 7.28 2.93
C PRO A 155 -23.68 7.12 1.40
N MET A 156 -23.61 8.22 0.64
CA MET A 156 -23.55 8.19 -0.84
C MET A 156 -22.23 7.62 -1.37
N LEU A 157 -21.22 7.47 -0.52
CA LEU A 157 -19.95 6.83 -0.87
C LEU A 157 -20.06 5.31 -0.94
N GLU A 158 -21.12 4.70 -0.42
CA GLU A 158 -21.26 3.25 -0.41
C GLU A 158 -21.22 2.68 -1.84
N PRO A 159 -20.32 1.73 -2.15
CA PRO A 159 -20.24 1.12 -3.46
C PRO A 159 -21.52 0.33 -3.77
N THR A 160 -22.10 0.56 -4.94
CA THR A 160 -23.27 -0.18 -5.43
C THR A 160 -22.86 -1.17 -6.52
N ASN A 161 -23.67 -2.20 -6.75
CA ASN A 161 -23.34 -3.25 -7.73
C ASN A 161 -23.39 -2.77 -9.20
N VAL A 162 -23.78 -1.52 -9.46
CA VAL A 162 -24.08 -0.99 -10.82
C VAL A 162 -23.16 0.19 -11.20
N ASP A 163 -22.09 0.42 -10.44
CA ASP A 163 -21.29 1.64 -10.60
C ASP A 163 -20.48 1.63 -11.91
N ASN A 164 -20.68 2.67 -12.73
CA ASN A 164 -19.85 3.00 -13.90
C ASN A 164 -18.66 3.90 -13.50
N GLU A 165 -17.69 4.08 -14.42
CA GLU A 165 -16.47 4.86 -14.16
C GLU A 165 -16.77 6.31 -13.72
N GLN A 166 -17.78 6.95 -14.32
CA GLN A 166 -18.18 8.32 -13.98
C GLN A 166 -18.65 8.46 -12.53
N THR A 167 -19.46 7.49 -12.06
CA THR A 167 -19.96 7.45 -10.68
C THR A 167 -18.80 7.37 -9.69
N TYR A 168 -17.76 6.61 -10.01
CA TYR A 168 -16.57 6.52 -9.17
C TYR A 168 -15.77 7.82 -9.14
N VAL A 169 -15.64 8.54 -10.25
CA VAL A 169 -14.99 9.86 -10.29
C VAL A 169 -15.73 10.84 -9.38
N SER A 170 -17.06 10.89 -9.47
CA SER A 170 -17.88 11.73 -8.56
C SER A 170 -17.66 11.33 -7.10
N ARG A 171 -17.54 10.02 -6.79
CA ARG A 171 -17.24 9.58 -5.43
C ARG A 171 -15.86 10.02 -4.95
N ILE A 172 -14.83 9.98 -5.78
CA ILE A 172 -13.50 10.49 -5.41
C ILE A 172 -13.57 11.99 -5.09
N GLU A 173 -14.30 12.76 -5.90
CA GLU A 173 -14.52 14.19 -5.63
C GLU A 173 -15.30 14.41 -4.32
N LEU A 174 -16.31 13.55 -4.06
CA LEU A 174 -17.06 13.59 -2.82
C LEU A 174 -16.22 13.19 -1.60
N ILE A 175 -15.33 12.20 -1.72
CA ILE A 175 -14.38 11.84 -0.66
C ILE A 175 -13.50 13.04 -0.32
N ASN A 176 -12.98 13.75 -1.33
CA ASN A 176 -12.18 14.96 -1.10
C ASN A 176 -12.99 16.03 -0.35
N ALA A 177 -14.24 16.26 -0.75
CA ALA A 177 -15.12 17.18 -0.04
C ALA A 177 -15.34 16.76 1.42
N LEU A 178 -15.63 15.48 1.67
CA LEU A 178 -15.85 14.93 3.01
C LEU A 178 -14.59 14.97 3.89
N ILE A 179 -13.40 14.80 3.32
CA ILE A 179 -12.14 14.98 4.05
C ILE A 179 -12.02 16.43 4.51
N ASN A 180 -12.23 17.42 3.62
CA ASN A 180 -12.16 18.84 3.99
C ASN A 180 -13.23 19.23 5.03
N ILE A 181 -14.45 18.69 4.90
CA ILE A 181 -15.52 18.82 5.90
C ILE A 181 -15.07 18.23 7.24
N SER A 182 -14.46 17.04 7.23
CA SER A 182 -13.97 16.38 8.45
C SER A 182 -12.86 17.19 9.14
N GLU A 183 -12.03 17.91 8.39
CA GLU A 183 -11.01 18.79 8.97
C GLU A 183 -11.60 19.90 9.82
N ILE A 184 -12.73 20.47 9.40
CA ILE A 184 -13.46 21.48 10.16
C ILE A 184 -14.11 20.86 11.39
N LEU A 185 -14.78 19.72 11.21
CA LEU A 185 -15.38 18.97 12.30
C LEU A 185 -14.35 18.69 13.41
N THR A 186 -13.13 18.29 13.07
CA THR A 186 -12.10 17.97 14.09
C THR A 186 -11.50 19.17 14.82
N LYS A 187 -11.88 20.41 14.46
CA LYS A 187 -11.53 21.63 15.20
C LYS A 187 -12.59 21.99 16.23
N CYS A 188 -13.75 21.35 16.20
CA CYS A 188 -14.80 21.50 17.17
C CYS A 188 -14.67 20.33 18.16
N ASP A 189 -14.47 20.66 19.44
CA ASP A 189 -14.14 19.70 20.50
C ASP A 189 -15.20 18.59 20.69
N ASP A 190 -16.41 18.80 20.16
CA ASP A 190 -17.57 17.91 20.31
C ASP A 190 -17.76 16.89 19.18
N VAL A 191 -16.96 16.92 18.10
CA VAL A 191 -17.23 15.97 17.00
C VAL A 191 -16.78 14.57 17.35
N GLU A 192 -17.75 13.66 17.33
CA GLU A 192 -17.51 12.25 17.57
C GLU A 192 -16.49 11.69 16.57
N ASN A 193 -15.38 11.21 17.11
CA ASN A 193 -14.37 10.38 16.43
C ASN A 193 -14.97 9.22 15.59
N THR A 194 -16.23 8.85 15.85
CA THR A 194 -17.03 7.86 15.11
C THR A 194 -17.20 8.24 13.63
N LYS A 195 -17.43 9.52 13.30
CA LYS A 195 -17.64 9.98 11.92
C LYS A 195 -16.38 9.81 11.06
N ILE A 196 -15.22 10.20 11.60
CA ILE A 196 -13.92 10.05 10.93
C ILE A 196 -13.61 8.57 10.68
N VAL A 197 -13.81 7.73 11.70
CA VAL A 197 -13.59 6.28 11.59
C VAL A 197 -14.54 5.67 10.55
N SER A 198 -15.80 6.10 10.52
CA SER A 198 -16.78 5.68 9.51
C SER A 198 -16.30 6.03 8.09
N LEU A 199 -15.92 7.29 7.86
CA LEU A 199 -15.39 7.74 6.56
C LEU A 199 -14.14 6.94 6.16
N LEU A 200 -13.18 6.76 7.07
CA LEU A 200 -11.98 5.96 6.82
C LEU A 200 -12.32 4.52 6.39
N ARG A 201 -13.25 3.87 7.10
CA ARG A 201 -13.71 2.51 6.75
C ARG A 201 -14.40 2.48 5.40
N THR A 202 -15.19 3.49 5.06
CA THR A 202 -15.88 3.60 3.76
C THR A 202 -14.88 3.77 2.63
N ILE A 203 -13.94 4.71 2.74
CA ILE A 203 -12.89 4.90 1.71
C ILE A 203 -12.03 3.64 1.56
N THR A 204 -11.70 2.96 2.67
CA THR A 204 -10.96 1.69 2.65
C THR A 204 -11.73 0.57 1.96
N ARG A 205 -13.07 0.54 2.07
CA ARG A 205 -13.89 -0.43 1.32
C ARG A 205 -13.88 -0.11 -0.17
N ILE A 206 -13.97 1.16 -0.54
CA ILE A 206 -13.90 1.62 -1.94
C ILE A 206 -12.55 1.22 -2.54
N SER A 207 -11.43 1.51 -1.88
CA SER A 207 -10.09 1.16 -2.38
C SER A 207 -9.89 -0.35 -2.56
N ARG A 208 -10.56 -1.19 -1.76
CA ARG A 208 -10.50 -2.65 -1.85
C ARG A 208 -11.39 -3.24 -2.94
N ARG A 209 -12.55 -2.63 -3.22
CA ARG A 209 -13.55 -3.17 -4.15
C ARG A 209 -13.40 -2.63 -5.57
N CYS A 210 -12.92 -1.39 -5.70
CA CYS A 210 -12.71 -0.75 -7.00
C CYS A 210 -11.43 -1.24 -7.67
N LYS A 211 -11.29 -0.99 -8.98
CA LYS A 211 -10.12 -1.36 -9.77
C LYS A 211 -9.40 -0.11 -10.32
N GLY A 212 -8.15 -0.31 -10.74
CA GLY A 212 -7.39 0.71 -11.47
C GLY A 212 -7.15 2.00 -10.69
N PHE A 213 -7.30 3.13 -11.37
CA PHE A 213 -7.02 4.46 -10.84
C PHE A 213 -7.84 4.79 -9.58
N ILE A 214 -9.13 4.44 -9.57
CA ILE A 214 -10.05 4.73 -8.46
C ILE A 214 -9.60 4.05 -7.16
N SER A 215 -9.16 2.79 -7.24
CA SER A 215 -8.64 2.03 -6.08
C SER A 215 -7.42 2.74 -5.48
N ILE A 216 -6.50 3.16 -6.34
CA ILE A 216 -5.27 3.84 -5.95
C ILE A 216 -5.58 5.20 -5.33
N GLU A 217 -6.48 5.98 -5.94
CA GLU A 217 -6.82 7.31 -5.45
C GLU A 217 -7.57 7.25 -4.11
N ALA A 218 -8.55 6.35 -3.98
CA ALA A 218 -9.20 6.09 -2.70
C ALA A 218 -8.19 5.65 -1.62
N PHE A 219 -7.21 4.82 -1.97
CA PHE A 219 -6.14 4.45 -1.04
C PHE A 219 -5.31 5.66 -0.61
N ARG A 220 -4.91 6.54 -1.53
CA ARG A 220 -4.17 7.77 -1.21
C ARG A 220 -4.98 8.66 -0.27
N LEU A 221 -6.25 8.86 -0.55
CA LEU A 221 -7.16 9.66 0.29
C LEU A 221 -7.34 9.03 1.68
N ALA A 222 -7.50 7.71 1.78
CA ALA A 222 -7.55 7.02 3.06
C ALA A 222 -6.25 7.19 3.86
N THR A 223 -5.08 7.08 3.23
CA THR A 223 -3.80 7.30 3.92
C THR A 223 -3.61 8.75 4.37
N SER A 224 -4.12 9.72 3.61
CA SER A 224 -4.10 11.14 3.97
C SER A 224 -5.01 11.40 5.18
N LEU A 225 -6.27 10.96 5.11
CA LEU A 225 -7.23 11.02 6.22
C LEU A 225 -6.65 10.37 7.48
N PHE A 226 -6.03 9.20 7.33
CA PHE A 226 -5.39 8.51 8.45
C PHE A 226 -4.29 9.37 9.08
N LYS A 227 -3.35 9.89 8.29
CA LYS A 227 -2.25 10.73 8.78
C LYS A 227 -2.74 11.99 9.49
N THR A 228 -3.72 12.68 8.93
CA THR A 228 -4.20 13.96 9.46
C THR A 228 -5.04 13.79 10.72
N HIS A 229 -5.89 12.75 10.79
CA HIS A 229 -6.92 12.67 11.81
C HIS A 229 -6.73 11.55 12.83
N VAL A 230 -6.08 10.45 12.46
CA VAL A 230 -6.05 9.28 13.34
C VAL A 230 -5.18 9.51 14.57
N MET A 231 -4.23 10.44 14.53
CA MET A 231 -3.45 10.84 15.73
C MET A 231 -4.33 11.46 16.84
N LYS A 232 -5.55 11.93 16.52
CA LYS A 232 -6.54 12.40 17.50
C LYS A 232 -7.34 11.26 18.16
N LEU A 233 -7.26 10.04 17.62
CA LEU A 233 -7.97 8.87 18.15
C LEU A 233 -7.17 8.22 19.28
N SER A 234 -7.83 7.40 20.12
CA SER A 234 -7.13 6.63 21.14
C SER A 234 -6.18 5.59 20.51
N PRO A 235 -5.00 5.31 21.11
CA PRO A 235 -4.00 4.40 20.53
C PRO A 235 -4.55 3.03 20.11
N LYS A 236 -5.53 2.51 20.86
CA LYS A 236 -6.22 1.26 20.54
C LYS A 236 -7.00 1.35 19.23
N ILE A 237 -7.81 2.40 19.05
CA ILE A 237 -8.57 2.60 17.81
C ILE A 237 -7.62 2.81 16.63
N GLN A 238 -6.54 3.58 16.82
CA GLN A 238 -5.52 3.76 15.79
C GLN A 238 -4.95 2.41 15.32
N ALA A 239 -4.58 1.55 16.27
CA ALA A 239 -4.01 0.25 15.99
C ALA A 239 -5.00 -0.68 15.27
N ASP A 240 -6.24 -0.74 15.76
CA ASP A 240 -7.29 -1.61 15.19
C ASP A 240 -7.63 -1.21 13.75
N GLU A 241 -7.81 0.08 13.48
CA GLU A 241 -8.14 0.57 12.14
C GLU A 241 -6.94 0.44 11.18
N LEU A 242 -5.72 0.69 11.65
CA LEU A 242 -4.52 0.45 10.83
C LEU A 242 -4.33 -1.02 10.51
N MET A 243 -4.66 -1.93 11.44
CA MET A 243 -4.57 -3.37 11.22
C MET A 243 -5.59 -3.82 10.17
N LYS A 244 -6.84 -3.37 10.28
CA LYS A 244 -7.89 -3.61 9.27
C LYS A 244 -7.50 -3.05 7.91
N PHE A 245 -6.89 -1.87 7.88
CA PHE A 245 -6.42 -1.22 6.65
C PHE A 245 -5.29 -2.02 6.00
N THR A 246 -4.25 -2.37 6.75
CA THR A 246 -3.07 -3.10 6.26
C THR A 246 -3.41 -4.52 5.79
N CYS A 247 -4.27 -5.21 6.53
CA CYS A 247 -4.63 -6.61 6.26
C CYS A 247 -5.86 -6.76 5.35
N GLY A 248 -6.52 -5.65 4.99
CA GLY A 248 -7.69 -5.67 4.13
C GLY A 248 -7.37 -6.02 2.67
N TYR A 249 -6.13 -5.87 2.23
CA TYR A 249 -5.74 -6.11 0.84
C TYR A 249 -5.13 -7.52 0.70
N PRO A 250 -5.74 -8.42 -0.09
CA PRO A 250 -5.16 -9.73 -0.36
C PRO A 250 -3.87 -9.58 -1.16
N ARG A 251 -3.03 -10.61 -1.14
CA ARG A 251 -1.67 -10.55 -1.71
C ARG A 251 -1.61 -10.16 -3.19
N ASN A 252 -2.56 -10.67 -3.98
CA ASN A 252 -2.67 -10.38 -5.42
C ASN A 252 -3.16 -8.95 -5.70
N HIS A 253 -3.57 -8.20 -4.68
CA HIS A 253 -4.01 -6.82 -4.83
C HIS A 253 -2.80 -5.88 -4.99
N PRO A 254 -2.81 -4.93 -5.96
CA PRO A 254 -1.69 -4.00 -6.18
C PRO A 254 -1.38 -3.12 -4.95
N LEU A 255 -2.36 -2.92 -4.08
CA LEU A 255 -2.22 -2.14 -2.84
C LEU A 255 -1.74 -2.94 -1.62
N HIS A 256 -1.54 -4.26 -1.72
CA HIS A 256 -1.09 -5.08 -0.59
C HIS A 256 0.21 -4.56 0.03
N MET A 257 1.25 -4.42 -0.79
CA MET A 257 2.56 -3.95 -0.34
C MET A 257 2.56 -2.47 0.06
N PRO A 258 1.94 -1.54 -0.69
CA PRO A 258 1.73 -0.17 -0.23
C PRO A 258 1.05 -0.06 1.14
N ALA A 259 0.00 -0.84 1.40
CA ALA A 259 -0.73 -0.83 2.67
C ALA A 259 0.17 -1.25 3.84
N ILE A 260 0.90 -2.36 3.69
CA ILE A 260 1.84 -2.84 4.72
C ILE A 260 2.93 -1.81 4.98
N ARG A 261 3.53 -1.22 3.93
CA ARG A 261 4.57 -0.20 4.07
C ARG A 261 4.05 1.04 4.80
N PHE A 262 2.82 1.45 4.52
CA PHE A 262 2.16 2.54 5.23
C PHE A 262 1.96 2.21 6.72
N GLY A 263 1.45 1.02 7.03
CA GLY A 263 1.26 0.57 8.42
C GLY A 263 2.55 0.53 9.23
N ILE A 264 3.63 0.09 8.59
CA ILE A 264 4.97 0.18 9.17
C ILE A 264 5.31 1.65 9.39
N ALA A 265 5.33 2.50 8.37
CA ALA A 265 5.75 3.90 8.49
C ALA A 265 5.03 4.72 9.60
N MET A 266 3.76 4.42 9.90
CA MET A 266 3.00 5.11 10.95
C MET A 266 3.46 4.77 12.38
N HIS A 267 4.01 3.58 12.62
CA HIS A 267 4.52 3.12 13.91
C HIS A 267 3.70 3.46 15.18
N PRO A 268 2.37 3.22 15.25
CA PRO A 268 1.63 3.44 16.49
C PRO A 268 2.13 2.49 17.59
N GLU A 269 2.24 2.97 18.83
CA GLU A 269 2.76 2.19 19.95
C GLU A 269 1.94 0.92 20.23
N ALA A 270 0.61 1.03 20.13
CA ALA A 270 -0.32 -0.09 20.35
C ALA A 270 -0.47 -1.01 19.12
N PHE A 271 0.25 -0.75 18.02
CA PHE A 271 0.08 -1.52 16.80
C PHE A 271 0.66 -2.93 16.92
N GLY A 272 -0.16 -3.92 16.57
CA GLY A 272 0.20 -5.35 16.63
C GLY A 272 1.20 -5.78 15.56
N PHE A 273 2.44 -5.29 15.62
CA PHE A 273 3.50 -5.58 14.64
C PHE A 273 3.79 -7.08 14.47
N VAL A 274 3.75 -7.84 15.56
CA VAL A 274 3.88 -9.30 15.50
C VAL A 274 2.70 -9.91 14.75
N SER A 275 1.48 -9.43 14.99
CA SER A 275 0.28 -9.86 14.26
C SER A 275 0.37 -9.53 12.76
N LEU A 276 0.92 -8.37 12.40
CA LEU A 276 1.18 -8.02 11.00
C LEU A 276 2.19 -8.99 10.36
N ALA A 277 3.29 -9.30 11.05
CA ALA A 277 4.27 -10.28 10.57
C ALA A 277 3.64 -11.68 10.42
N LYS A 278 2.80 -12.10 11.36
CA LYS A 278 2.02 -13.35 11.26
C LYS A 278 1.08 -13.36 10.06
N ASN A 279 0.42 -12.23 9.76
CA ASN A 279 -0.44 -12.13 8.59
C ASN A 279 0.34 -12.27 7.27
N ILE A 280 1.53 -11.66 7.18
CA ILE A 280 2.43 -11.85 6.03
C ILE A 280 2.85 -13.32 5.91
N ILE A 281 3.23 -13.94 7.02
CA ILE A 281 3.61 -15.36 7.08
C ILE A 281 2.46 -16.27 6.62
N ASN A 282 1.24 -16.02 7.11
CA ASN A 282 0.06 -16.80 6.77
C ASN A 282 -0.33 -16.64 5.29
N ALA A 283 -0.07 -15.48 4.69
CA ALA A 283 -0.19 -15.27 3.25
C ALA A 283 0.96 -15.90 2.43
N GLY A 284 1.88 -16.59 3.09
CA GLY A 284 3.08 -17.22 2.52
C GLY A 284 4.25 -16.24 2.40
N ILE A 285 5.49 -16.72 2.49
CA ILE A 285 6.68 -15.94 2.13
C ILE A 285 7.13 -16.42 0.74
N ILE A 286 6.97 -15.59 -0.29
CA ILE A 286 7.21 -15.98 -1.68
C ILE A 286 8.44 -15.27 -2.25
N ASP A 287 8.70 -14.04 -1.82
CA ASP A 287 9.78 -13.22 -2.38
C ASP A 287 10.66 -12.53 -1.32
N GLN A 288 11.64 -11.79 -1.81
CA GLN A 288 12.59 -11.06 -0.97
C GLN A 288 11.98 -9.83 -0.29
N ASN A 289 10.88 -9.28 -0.84
CA ASN A 289 10.21 -8.13 -0.26
C ASN A 289 9.49 -8.51 1.03
N ASP A 290 8.86 -9.69 1.08
CA ASP A 290 8.24 -10.22 2.30
C ASP A 290 9.27 -10.32 3.44
N VAL A 291 10.43 -10.94 3.14
CA VAL A 291 11.53 -11.11 4.09
C VAL A 291 12.08 -9.75 4.54
N SER A 292 12.24 -8.81 3.61
CA SER A 292 12.68 -7.44 3.91
C SER A 292 11.70 -6.70 4.83
N ILE A 293 10.39 -6.88 4.62
CA ILE A 293 9.37 -6.31 5.49
C ILE A 293 9.41 -6.93 6.87
N ILE A 294 9.46 -8.26 6.98
CA ILE A 294 9.58 -8.96 8.27
C ILE A 294 10.82 -8.50 9.01
N SER A 295 11.96 -8.34 8.31
CA SER A 295 13.18 -7.79 8.88
C SER A 295 12.98 -6.39 9.46
N ARG A 296 12.33 -5.49 8.71
CA ARG A 296 11.98 -4.14 9.20
C ARG A 296 11.08 -4.18 10.43
N ILE A 297 10.07 -5.04 10.44
CA ILE A 297 9.17 -5.22 11.58
C ILE A 297 9.96 -5.66 12.82
N LEU A 298 10.82 -6.65 12.69
CA LEU A 298 11.63 -7.16 13.80
C LEU A 298 12.61 -6.12 14.37
N GLN A 299 12.97 -5.10 13.62
CA GLN A 299 13.83 -4.02 14.11
C GLN A 299 13.08 -3.00 15.00
N LEU A 300 11.75 -2.95 14.94
CA LEU A 300 10.96 -1.93 15.66
C LEU A 300 10.97 -2.11 17.17
N LYS A 301 11.14 -1.01 17.91
CA LYS A 301 11.26 -1.01 19.38
C LYS A 301 10.10 -1.68 20.12
N TYR A 302 8.90 -1.64 19.56
CA TYR A 302 7.67 -2.12 20.21
C TYR A 302 7.41 -3.63 20.05
N VAL A 303 8.21 -4.34 19.26
CA VAL A 303 8.09 -5.80 19.11
C VAL A 303 8.67 -6.48 20.35
N LYS A 304 7.84 -7.26 21.07
CA LYS A 304 8.24 -7.91 22.34
C LYS A 304 8.46 -9.42 22.25
N ASN A 305 7.57 -10.17 21.59
CA ASN A 305 7.66 -11.63 21.50
C ASN A 305 7.48 -12.14 20.06
N PRO A 306 8.56 -12.18 19.24
CA PRO A 306 8.51 -12.64 17.86
C PRO A 306 8.81 -14.14 17.67
N THR A 307 8.69 -14.98 18.70
CA THR A 307 9.10 -16.41 18.63
C THR A 307 8.49 -17.17 17.44
N ASP A 308 7.20 -16.98 17.17
CA ASP A 308 6.52 -17.61 16.02
C ASP A 308 7.08 -17.14 14.66
N VAL A 309 7.49 -15.86 14.59
CA VAL A 309 8.08 -15.27 13.39
C VAL A 309 9.44 -15.92 13.12
N PHE A 310 10.29 -16.05 14.14
CA PHE A 310 11.57 -16.75 14.02
C PHE A 310 11.40 -18.22 13.64
N SER A 311 10.46 -18.92 14.27
CA SER A 311 10.19 -20.33 13.98
C SER A 311 9.78 -20.54 12.52
N THR A 312 8.97 -19.63 11.97
CA THR A 312 8.61 -19.63 10.55
C THR A 312 9.82 -19.31 9.68
N LEU A 313 10.62 -18.29 10.02
CA LEU A 313 11.83 -17.96 9.28
C LEU A 313 12.82 -19.14 9.23
N TYR A 314 13.01 -19.87 10.33
CA TYR A 314 13.82 -21.09 10.34
C TYR A 314 13.30 -22.15 9.36
N LYS A 315 11.98 -22.35 9.30
CA LYS A 315 11.37 -23.26 8.32
C LYS A 315 11.63 -22.78 6.89
N VAL A 316 11.40 -21.50 6.58
CA VAL A 316 11.65 -20.93 5.25
C VAL A 316 13.12 -21.05 4.85
N PHE A 317 14.05 -20.87 5.78
CA PHE A 317 15.48 -21.04 5.54
C PHE A 317 15.83 -22.45 5.03
N ILE A 318 15.25 -23.47 5.66
CA ILE A 318 15.48 -24.88 5.29
C ILE A 318 14.83 -25.20 3.96
N ASP A 319 13.55 -24.87 3.81
CA ASP A 319 12.69 -25.32 2.72
C ASP A 319 12.92 -24.53 1.42
N ASN A 320 13.20 -23.23 1.50
CA ASN A 320 13.29 -22.35 0.34
C ASN A 320 14.75 -21.99 -0.01
N LYS A 321 15.26 -22.57 -1.11
CA LYS A 321 16.64 -22.32 -1.58
C LYS A 321 16.90 -20.85 -1.93
N ILE A 322 15.91 -20.16 -2.49
CA ILE A 322 16.06 -18.80 -3.02
C ILE A 322 16.04 -17.78 -1.88
N LEU A 323 15.17 -17.97 -0.89
CA LEU A 323 15.00 -17.02 0.22
C LEU A 323 15.96 -17.27 1.38
N ALA A 324 16.59 -18.44 1.46
CA ALA A 324 17.45 -18.83 2.58
C ALA A 324 18.51 -17.78 2.96
N SER A 325 19.23 -17.22 1.99
CA SER A 325 20.27 -16.23 2.28
C SER A 325 19.70 -14.96 2.92
N SER A 326 18.57 -14.45 2.43
CA SER A 326 17.94 -13.25 2.99
C SER A 326 17.29 -13.49 4.34
N VAL A 327 16.73 -14.69 4.53
CA VAL A 327 16.20 -15.13 5.81
C VAL A 327 17.33 -15.23 6.83
N ARG A 328 18.47 -15.83 6.48
CA ARG A 328 19.66 -15.86 7.33
C ARG A 328 20.07 -14.46 7.76
N VAL A 329 20.27 -13.55 6.79
CA VAL A 329 20.62 -12.15 7.10
C VAL A 329 19.58 -11.49 8.01
N THR A 330 18.30 -11.77 7.79
CA THR A 330 17.21 -11.23 8.61
C THR A 330 17.27 -11.74 10.05
N VAL A 331 17.44 -13.06 10.23
CA VAL A 331 17.57 -13.69 11.55
C VAL A 331 18.80 -13.12 12.26
N MET A 332 19.97 -13.11 11.63
CA MET A 332 21.21 -12.64 12.26
C MET A 332 21.13 -11.18 12.70
N LYS A 333 20.48 -10.32 11.90
CA LYS A 333 20.27 -8.91 12.28
C LYS A 333 19.28 -8.74 13.44
N ALA A 334 18.27 -9.60 13.55
CA ALA A 334 17.20 -9.44 14.52
C ALA A 334 17.44 -10.21 15.83
N PHE A 335 18.09 -11.37 15.77
CA PHE A 335 18.21 -12.31 16.88
C PHE A 335 18.85 -11.72 18.15
N PRO A 336 19.96 -10.94 18.08
CA PRO A 336 20.59 -10.37 19.27
C PRO A 336 19.65 -9.53 20.13
N LYS A 337 18.66 -8.87 19.51
CA LYS A 337 17.66 -8.09 20.25
C LYS A 337 16.72 -8.95 21.11
N TYR A 338 16.53 -10.21 20.75
CA TYR A 338 15.52 -11.10 21.33
C TYR A 338 16.12 -12.31 22.04
N GLU A 339 17.45 -12.38 22.17
CA GLU A 339 18.17 -13.56 22.69
C GLU A 339 17.76 -13.97 24.11
N SER A 340 17.25 -13.03 24.90
CA SER A 340 16.87 -13.22 26.29
C SER A 340 15.48 -13.85 26.45
N ILE A 341 14.70 -13.94 25.37
CA ILE A 341 13.39 -14.58 25.37
C ILE A 341 13.58 -16.10 25.48
N LEU A 342 13.16 -16.68 26.61
CA LEU A 342 13.36 -18.11 26.93
C LEU A 342 12.77 -19.04 25.86
N GLU A 343 11.57 -18.73 25.37
CA GLU A 343 10.88 -19.53 24.35
C GLU A 343 11.66 -19.53 23.02
N LEU A 344 12.11 -18.35 22.58
CA LEU A 344 12.94 -18.21 21.39
C LEU A 344 14.27 -18.95 21.55
N LYS A 345 14.93 -18.80 22.71
CA LYS A 345 16.17 -19.53 23.04
C LYS A 345 15.99 -21.04 22.89
N ASN A 346 14.91 -21.60 23.43
CA ASN A 346 14.61 -23.02 23.32
C ASN A 346 14.35 -23.45 21.86
N ASN A 347 13.59 -22.66 21.11
CA ASN A 347 13.34 -22.94 19.69
C ASN A 347 14.63 -22.88 18.85
N THR A 348 15.50 -21.92 19.12
CA THR A 348 16.81 -21.80 18.45
C THR A 348 17.73 -22.97 18.80
N LYS A 349 17.75 -23.42 20.06
CA LYS A 349 18.49 -24.62 20.46
C LYS A 349 18.02 -25.86 19.71
N GLN A 350 16.71 -26.08 19.62
CA GLN A 350 16.15 -27.19 18.84
C GLN A 350 16.51 -27.07 17.36
N PHE A 351 16.42 -25.88 16.78
CA PHE A 351 16.78 -25.63 15.39
C PHE A 351 18.26 -25.96 15.11
N ILE A 352 19.18 -25.54 15.99
CA ILE A 352 20.61 -25.85 15.91
C ILE A 352 20.87 -27.35 15.98
N ASN A 353 20.27 -28.06 16.94
CA ASN A 353 20.40 -29.52 17.04
C ASN A 353 19.95 -30.21 15.76
N ARG A 354 18.79 -29.83 15.21
CA ARG A 354 18.29 -30.38 13.95
C ARG A 354 19.21 -30.09 12.76
N MET A 355 19.84 -28.91 12.71
CA MET A 355 20.84 -28.61 11.67
C MET A 355 22.07 -29.52 11.80
N ILE A 356 22.58 -29.72 13.01
CA ILE A 356 23.74 -30.57 13.30
C ILE A 356 23.44 -32.05 12.96
N GLU A 357 22.27 -32.55 13.37
CA GLU A 357 21.76 -33.88 13.00
C GLU A 357 21.67 -34.03 11.47
N PHE A 358 21.09 -33.03 10.78
CA PHE A 358 20.97 -33.04 9.32
C PHE A 358 22.34 -33.07 8.63
N ILE A 359 23.29 -32.24 9.07
CA ILE A 359 24.65 -32.21 8.54
C ILE A 359 25.29 -33.59 8.68
N SER A 360 25.19 -34.18 9.89
CA SER A 360 25.75 -35.49 10.20
C SER A 360 25.19 -36.59 9.27
N PHE A 361 23.88 -36.64 9.16
CA PHE A 361 23.19 -37.59 8.30
C PHE A 361 23.56 -37.38 6.82
N ALA A 362 23.52 -36.14 6.34
CA ALA A 362 23.77 -35.78 4.95
C ALA A 362 25.20 -36.11 4.50
N LEU A 363 26.18 -35.94 5.39
CA LEU A 363 27.58 -36.31 5.16
C LEU A 363 27.76 -37.83 5.10
N LYS A 364 27.12 -38.59 5.99
CA LYS A 364 27.15 -40.06 5.97
C LYS A 364 26.61 -40.63 4.65
N ILE A 365 25.54 -40.05 4.12
CA ILE A 365 24.95 -40.48 2.83
C ILE A 365 25.58 -39.79 1.61
N LYS A 366 26.55 -38.88 1.80
CA LYS A 366 27.23 -38.11 0.75
C LYS A 366 26.27 -37.38 -0.20
N LYS A 367 25.22 -36.77 0.35
CA LYS A 367 24.21 -36.00 -0.41
C LYS A 367 23.98 -34.62 0.20
N TYR A 368 23.37 -33.73 -0.58
CA TYR A 368 22.93 -32.41 -0.14
C TYR A 368 24.03 -31.41 0.25
N ASN A 369 25.24 -31.49 -0.35
CA ASN A 369 26.37 -30.59 -0.09
C ASN A 369 25.99 -29.10 0.00
N HIS A 370 25.16 -28.61 -0.93
CA HIS A 370 24.70 -27.21 -0.90
C HIS A 370 23.80 -26.89 0.31
N ARG A 371 23.00 -27.85 0.80
CA ARG A 371 22.19 -27.63 2.01
C ARG A 371 23.07 -27.69 3.26
N ILE A 372 24.05 -28.59 3.29
CA ILE A 372 25.06 -28.66 4.36
C ILE A 372 25.78 -27.32 4.47
N GLN A 373 26.32 -26.80 3.36
CA GLN A 373 27.01 -25.51 3.33
C GLN A 373 26.14 -24.38 3.91
N ARG A 374 24.87 -24.28 3.52
CA ARG A 374 23.97 -23.26 4.09
C ARG A 374 23.78 -23.41 5.59
N CYS A 375 23.60 -24.63 6.10
CA CYS A 375 23.44 -24.87 7.54
C CYS A 375 24.72 -24.50 8.30
N VAL A 376 25.88 -24.84 7.75
CA VAL A 376 27.19 -24.44 8.30
C VAL A 376 27.30 -22.91 8.33
N GLU A 377 27.00 -22.21 7.23
CA GLU A 377 27.02 -20.74 7.21
C GLU A 377 26.09 -20.12 8.26
N MET A 378 24.90 -20.69 8.49
CA MET A 378 23.98 -20.24 9.55
C MET A 378 24.54 -20.48 10.96
N LEU A 379 25.16 -21.64 11.19
CA LEU A 379 25.79 -21.97 12.47
C LEU A 379 26.99 -21.07 12.75
N THR A 380 27.84 -20.82 11.75
CA THR A 380 28.95 -19.87 11.84
C THR A 380 28.44 -18.47 12.14
N ASP A 381 27.40 -18.00 11.43
CA ASP A 381 26.84 -16.68 11.69
C ASP A 381 26.27 -16.57 13.12
N PHE A 382 25.60 -17.62 13.62
CA PHE A 382 25.14 -17.69 15.02
C PHE A 382 26.30 -17.64 16.01
N TYR A 383 27.37 -18.41 15.76
CA TYR A 383 28.58 -18.42 16.58
C TYR A 383 29.30 -17.06 16.58
N ASN A 384 29.10 -16.24 15.55
CA ASN A 384 29.68 -14.91 15.46
C ASN A 384 28.84 -13.79 16.10
N LEU A 385 27.66 -14.10 16.68
CA LEU A 385 26.81 -13.09 17.33
C LEU A 385 27.31 -12.62 18.70
N ASP A 386 28.40 -13.18 19.22
CA ASP A 386 28.98 -12.90 20.54
C ASP A 386 27.99 -13.15 21.70
N ILE A 387 27.21 -14.23 21.58
CA ILE A 387 26.19 -14.62 22.56
C ILE A 387 26.70 -15.83 23.33
N ALA A 388 27.04 -15.63 24.61
CA ALA A 388 27.74 -16.65 25.42
C ALA A 388 27.02 -18.01 25.45
N TRP A 389 25.71 -18.04 25.72
CA TRP A 389 24.98 -19.31 25.80
C TRP A 389 24.88 -20.01 24.44
N LEU A 390 24.94 -19.25 23.34
CA LEU A 390 24.85 -19.76 21.99
C LEU A 390 26.17 -20.43 21.60
N HIS A 391 27.32 -19.84 21.96
CA HIS A 391 28.64 -20.44 21.75
C HIS A 391 28.75 -21.76 22.50
N THR A 392 28.49 -21.75 23.82
CA THR A 392 28.55 -22.95 24.66
C THR A 392 27.63 -24.04 24.11
N PHE A 393 26.40 -23.67 23.72
CA PHE A 393 25.45 -24.66 23.19
C PHE A 393 25.88 -25.23 21.84
N ILE A 394 26.44 -24.43 20.93
CA ILE A 394 26.95 -24.90 19.64
C ILE A 394 28.13 -25.85 19.86
N ASP A 395 29.08 -25.50 20.73
CA ASP A 395 30.24 -26.34 21.05
C ASP A 395 29.82 -27.69 21.63
N GLU A 396 28.96 -27.69 22.64
CA GLU A 396 28.41 -28.92 23.25
C GLU A 396 27.66 -29.77 22.22
N SER A 397 26.83 -29.15 21.38
CA SER A 397 26.02 -29.86 20.39
C SER A 397 26.89 -30.46 19.28
N CYS A 398 27.98 -29.78 18.89
CA CYS A 398 28.94 -30.30 17.92
C CYS A 398 29.79 -31.42 18.50
N ALA A 399 30.22 -31.30 19.77
CA ALA A 399 30.92 -32.37 20.49
C ALA A 399 30.07 -33.63 20.61
N ASN A 400 28.80 -33.48 20.99
CA ASN A 400 27.85 -34.60 21.05
C ASN A 400 27.65 -35.24 19.66
N GLY A 401 27.48 -34.45 18.60
CA GLY A 401 27.33 -34.98 17.25
C GLY A 401 28.58 -35.72 16.73
N PHE A 402 29.75 -35.42 17.26
CA PHE A 402 31.00 -36.14 16.99
C PHE A 402 31.04 -37.51 17.69
N GLU A 403 30.60 -37.60 18.95
CA GLU A 403 30.55 -38.86 19.70
C GLU A 403 29.61 -39.89 19.06
N TYR A 404 28.56 -39.44 18.36
CA TYR A 404 27.68 -40.30 17.56
C TYR A 404 28.21 -40.60 16.13
N GLY A 405 29.48 -40.27 15.84
CA GLY A 405 30.19 -40.66 14.62
C GLY A 405 29.75 -39.95 13.34
N GLY A 406 29.12 -38.77 13.47
CA GLY A 406 28.39 -38.12 12.38
C GLY A 406 29.06 -36.90 11.72
N ILE A 407 29.93 -36.18 12.42
CA ILE A 407 30.43 -34.86 11.97
C ILE A 407 31.94 -34.93 11.68
N PRO A 408 32.37 -34.80 10.41
CA PRO A 408 33.76 -34.63 10.03
C PRO A 408 34.37 -33.42 10.73
N ARG A 409 35.59 -33.57 11.24
CA ARG A 409 36.31 -32.58 12.03
C ARG A 409 36.51 -31.25 11.29
N GLU A 410 36.59 -31.30 9.97
CA GLU A 410 36.70 -30.17 9.06
C GLU A 410 35.46 -29.25 9.12
N THR A 411 34.29 -29.81 9.45
CA THR A 411 33.04 -29.05 9.62
C THR A 411 33.06 -28.23 10.91
N LEU A 412 33.65 -28.77 11.98
CA LEU A 412 33.85 -28.05 13.25
C LEU A 412 34.82 -26.87 13.09
N ALA A 413 35.87 -27.05 12.29
CA ALA A 413 36.80 -25.96 11.95
C ALA A 413 36.11 -24.83 11.15
N PHE A 414 35.10 -25.18 10.34
CA PHE A 414 34.24 -24.22 9.62
C PHE A 414 33.32 -23.42 10.55
N CYS A 415 32.79 -24.05 11.60
CA CYS A 415 31.91 -23.41 12.58
C CYS A 415 32.65 -22.48 13.54
N THR A 416 33.90 -22.78 13.88
CA THR A 416 34.70 -22.05 14.90
C THR A 416 35.46 -20.82 14.38
N GLY A 417 35.09 -20.31 13.19
CA GLY A 417 35.59 -19.02 12.68
C GLY A 417 37.04 -18.99 12.21
N ASN A 418 37.80 -20.10 12.30
CA ASN A 418 39.20 -20.16 11.87
C ASN A 418 39.40 -20.56 10.41
N ALA A 419 38.33 -20.69 9.61
CA ALA A 419 38.43 -21.02 8.19
C ALA A 419 38.33 -19.75 7.33
N THR A 420 39.43 -19.39 6.65
CA THR A 420 39.36 -18.48 5.51
C THR A 420 38.53 -19.12 4.39
N PRO A 421 37.62 -18.37 3.72
CA PRO A 421 36.88 -18.92 2.59
C PRO A 421 37.84 -19.15 1.41
N ASP A 422 38.01 -20.40 0.98
CA ASP A 422 38.87 -20.74 -0.15
C ASP A 422 38.07 -20.79 -1.48
N GLU A 423 38.44 -19.92 -2.42
CA GLU A 423 37.86 -19.78 -3.76
C GLU A 423 38.05 -21.02 -4.67
N LYS A 424 38.81 -22.05 -4.25
CA LYS A 424 39.11 -23.25 -5.05
C LYS A 424 38.51 -24.58 -4.55
N MET A 425 37.58 -24.60 -3.60
CA MET A 425 36.93 -25.82 -3.05
C MET A 425 36.02 -26.61 -4.03
N LYS A 426 36.25 -26.53 -5.35
CA LYS A 426 35.46 -27.18 -6.40
C LYS A 426 35.97 -28.55 -6.88
N GLU A 427 37.20 -28.99 -6.57
CA GLU A 427 37.75 -30.20 -7.23
C GLU A 427 38.49 -31.23 -6.37
N VAL A 428 38.68 -31.03 -5.06
CA VAL A 428 39.53 -31.91 -4.25
C VAL A 428 38.75 -32.60 -3.13
N TYR A 429 38.10 -33.73 -3.41
CA TYR A 429 37.70 -34.67 -2.36
C TYR A 429 38.07 -36.10 -2.77
N SER A 430 39.32 -36.46 -2.50
CA SER A 430 39.75 -37.84 -2.36
C SER A 430 41.08 -37.89 -1.61
N ILE A 431 41.03 -37.91 -0.28
CA ILE A 431 42.16 -38.37 0.54
C ILE A 431 41.61 -39.25 1.67
N ASP A 432 42.13 -40.47 1.71
CA ASP A 432 41.97 -41.47 2.77
C ASP A 432 43.00 -41.15 3.86
N VAL A 433 42.55 -40.86 5.08
CA VAL A 433 43.42 -40.48 6.20
C VAL A 433 43.24 -41.46 7.34
N LYS A 434 43.82 -42.65 7.18
CA LYS A 434 44.28 -43.43 8.33
C LYS A 434 45.59 -42.82 8.79
N ASN A 435 45.65 -42.42 10.06
CA ASN A 435 46.83 -41.99 10.83
C ASN A 435 47.11 -40.48 10.86
N VAL A 436 46.43 -39.72 11.73
CA VAL A 436 47.03 -38.52 12.35
C VAL A 436 46.63 -38.42 13.82
N ASN A 437 47.63 -38.43 14.70
CA ASN A 437 47.50 -38.25 16.15
C ASN A 437 47.58 -36.75 16.48
N VAL A 438 46.48 -36.22 16.98
CA VAL A 438 46.17 -34.79 17.07
C VAL A 438 46.89 -34.07 18.20
N LYS A 439 47.44 -34.80 19.18
CA LYS A 439 48.10 -34.18 20.34
C LYS A 439 49.43 -33.51 19.98
N GLU A 440 50.15 -34.02 18.98
CA GLU A 440 51.50 -33.53 18.66
C GLU A 440 51.51 -32.18 17.91
N TYR A 441 50.40 -31.81 17.28
CA TYR A 441 50.31 -30.61 16.44
C TYR A 441 50.00 -29.33 17.21
N ILE A 442 49.36 -29.45 18.38
CA ILE A 442 49.04 -28.30 19.24
C ILE A 442 50.31 -27.77 19.91
N GLU A 443 51.29 -28.62 20.20
CA GLU A 443 52.51 -28.23 20.92
C GLU A 443 53.60 -27.64 20.01
N LYS A 444 53.61 -27.94 18.71
CA LYS A 444 54.65 -27.47 17.76
C LYS A 444 54.28 -26.18 17.00
N GLY A 445 53.03 -25.73 17.06
CA GLY A 445 52.52 -24.58 16.28
C GLY A 445 52.97 -23.19 16.77
N SER A 446 53.58 -23.07 17.94
CA SER A 446 53.97 -21.77 18.53
C SER A 446 55.37 -21.28 18.13
N ALA A 447 56.15 -22.04 17.34
CA ALA A 447 57.60 -21.83 17.23
C ALA A 447 58.17 -21.53 15.82
N ALA A 448 57.38 -21.30 14.76
CA ALA A 448 57.95 -21.10 13.43
C ALA A 448 57.33 -19.92 12.66
N VAL A 449 57.77 -18.70 13.00
CA VAL A 449 57.75 -17.54 12.10
C VAL A 449 59.09 -17.50 11.36
N GLN A 450 59.10 -17.78 10.05
CA GLN A 450 60.02 -17.16 9.07
C GLN A 450 59.61 -17.51 7.62
N LYS A 451 59.41 -16.45 6.81
CA LYS A 451 59.36 -16.39 5.32
C LYS A 451 60.75 -16.70 4.72
N PRO A 452 60.96 -17.01 3.40
CA PRO A 452 60.34 -16.37 2.19
C PRO A 452 60.05 -17.30 0.97
N GLU A 453 59.01 -16.99 0.16
CA GLU A 453 59.01 -16.49 -1.25
C GLU A 453 59.39 -17.53 -2.37
N PRO A 454 59.27 -17.23 -3.68
CA PRO A 454 58.05 -17.39 -4.48
C PRO A 454 58.32 -18.20 -5.78
N THR A 455 57.32 -18.48 -6.62
CA THR A 455 57.41 -18.39 -8.11
C THR A 455 56.16 -18.92 -8.82
N GLY A 456 55.78 -18.24 -9.91
CA GLY A 456 55.30 -18.91 -11.13
C GLY A 456 53.81 -18.83 -11.43
N SER A 457 53.41 -17.80 -12.19
CA SER A 457 52.08 -17.59 -12.77
C SER A 457 51.90 -18.25 -14.14
N LYS A 458 50.66 -18.68 -14.49
CA LYS A 458 49.83 -18.16 -15.62
C LYS A 458 48.59 -19.05 -15.98
N PRO A 459 47.60 -18.52 -16.75
CA PRO A 459 46.15 -18.79 -16.57
C PRO A 459 45.42 -19.41 -17.79
N ASN A 460 44.08 -19.57 -17.65
CA ASN A 460 42.98 -19.77 -18.64
C ASN A 460 42.29 -21.16 -18.56
N SER A 461 40.99 -21.37 -18.80
CA SER A 461 39.78 -20.55 -18.98
C SER A 461 38.54 -21.49 -19.10
N ALA A 462 37.32 -20.92 -19.03
CA ALA A 462 36.04 -21.38 -19.64
C ALA A 462 34.97 -22.14 -18.81
N ARG A 463 34.04 -21.34 -18.25
CA ARG A 463 32.55 -21.40 -18.28
C ARG A 463 31.84 -22.74 -18.61
N ARG A 464 30.90 -23.15 -17.73
CA ARG A 464 29.64 -23.83 -18.08
C ARG A 464 28.46 -23.27 -17.28
N GLY A 465 27.45 -22.77 -18.02
CA GLY A 465 26.19 -22.23 -17.50
C GLY A 465 25.11 -23.30 -17.32
N THR A 466 24.16 -23.01 -16.45
CA THR A 466 23.03 -23.86 -16.04
C THR A 466 21.89 -23.84 -17.07
N SER A 467 21.29 -25.01 -17.33
CA SER A 467 20.21 -25.21 -18.31
C SER A 467 18.83 -24.85 -17.74
N LYS A 468 18.08 -24.01 -18.47
CA LYS A 468 16.66 -23.75 -18.25
C LYS A 468 15.84 -24.72 -19.14
N LYS A 469 14.78 -25.34 -18.61
CA LYS A 469 13.88 -26.19 -19.41
C LYS A 469 13.03 -25.31 -20.35
N PRO A 470 12.85 -25.70 -21.62
CA PRO A 470 12.11 -24.89 -22.60
C PRO A 470 10.59 -24.95 -22.38
N THR A 471 9.92 -23.85 -22.69
CA THR A 471 8.46 -23.68 -22.69
C THR A 471 7.80 -24.32 -23.92
N ILE A 472 6.47 -24.55 -23.89
CA ILE A 472 5.70 -25.10 -25.03
C ILE A 472 5.90 -24.24 -26.30
N ALA A 473 5.95 -22.91 -26.15
CA ALA A 473 6.16 -22.00 -27.25
C ALA A 473 7.55 -22.17 -27.89
N GLU A 474 8.60 -22.31 -27.07
CA GLU A 474 9.97 -22.56 -27.53
C GLU A 474 10.10 -23.92 -28.22
N VAL A 475 9.45 -24.96 -27.68
CA VAL A 475 9.41 -26.30 -28.30
C VAL A 475 8.68 -26.26 -29.65
N LYS A 476 7.56 -25.54 -29.75
CA LYS A 476 6.83 -25.35 -31.03
C LYS A 476 7.65 -24.57 -32.04
N ALA A 477 8.41 -23.56 -31.62
CA ALA A 477 9.30 -22.81 -32.51
C ALA A 477 10.45 -23.69 -33.03
N MET A 478 11.09 -24.48 -32.17
CA MET A 478 12.13 -25.43 -32.55
C MET A 478 11.61 -26.50 -33.53
N TYR A 479 10.39 -26.98 -33.32
CA TYR A 479 9.74 -27.93 -34.21
C TYR A 479 9.50 -27.34 -35.60
N ARG A 480 8.94 -26.12 -35.69
CA ARG A 480 8.71 -25.41 -36.96
C ARG A 480 10.03 -25.15 -37.71
N GLN A 481 11.09 -24.80 -36.99
CA GLN A 481 12.41 -24.57 -37.58
C GLN A 481 13.02 -25.84 -38.16
N LYS A 482 12.88 -26.99 -37.48
CA LYS A 482 13.38 -28.28 -37.99
C LYS A 482 12.57 -28.84 -39.16
N MET A 483 11.25 -28.62 -39.16
CA MET A 483 10.39 -28.97 -40.30
C MET A 483 10.73 -28.12 -41.53
N ALA A 484 10.97 -26.82 -41.37
CA ALA A 484 11.38 -25.93 -42.46
C ALA A 484 12.76 -26.32 -43.05
N GLN A 485 13.61 -26.99 -42.28
CA GLN A 485 14.90 -27.49 -42.73
C GLN A 485 14.86 -28.92 -43.29
N GLY A 486 13.69 -29.56 -43.34
CA GLY A 486 13.54 -30.95 -43.82
C GLY A 486 14.25 -32.00 -42.97
N LYS A 487 14.62 -31.67 -41.72
CA LYS A 487 15.49 -32.50 -40.86
C LYS A 487 14.74 -33.23 -39.75
N PHE A 488 13.42 -33.05 -39.66
CA PHE A 488 12.63 -33.71 -38.62
C PHE A 488 12.32 -35.16 -39.01
N THR A 489 12.81 -36.12 -38.23
CA THR A 489 12.37 -37.53 -38.30
C THR A 489 12.03 -38.01 -36.89
N PRO A 490 10.85 -38.63 -36.68
CA PRO A 490 10.42 -39.07 -35.35
C PRO A 490 11.39 -40.02 -34.63
N ALA A 491 12.19 -40.77 -35.40
CA ALA A 491 13.17 -41.72 -34.88
C ALA A 491 14.42 -41.03 -34.26
N ASN A 492 14.87 -39.90 -34.81
CA ASN A 492 16.11 -39.23 -34.38
C ASN A 492 15.87 -38.07 -33.39
N ASP A 493 14.66 -37.52 -33.33
CA ASP A 493 14.34 -36.36 -32.49
C ASP A 493 13.63 -36.71 -31.17
N ARG A 494 14.05 -37.82 -30.55
CA ARG A 494 13.51 -38.33 -29.28
C ARG A 494 13.63 -37.33 -28.10
N SER A 495 14.60 -36.41 -28.16
CA SER A 495 14.81 -35.35 -27.17
C SER A 495 13.77 -34.23 -27.27
N LEU A 496 13.35 -33.86 -28.48
CA LEU A 496 12.28 -32.88 -28.72
C LEU A 496 10.91 -33.44 -28.34
N LEU A 497 10.66 -34.72 -28.62
CA LEU A 497 9.46 -35.42 -28.16
C LEU A 497 9.40 -35.51 -26.63
N LYS A 498 10.53 -35.77 -25.96
CA LYS A 498 10.62 -35.71 -24.50
C LYS A 498 10.40 -34.29 -23.96
N ALA A 499 10.92 -33.26 -24.62
CA ALA A 499 10.70 -31.87 -24.24
C ALA A 499 9.23 -31.44 -24.40
N ALA A 500 8.57 -31.86 -25.48
CA ALA A 500 7.15 -31.64 -25.71
C ALA A 500 6.27 -32.36 -24.66
N ALA A 501 6.57 -33.64 -24.37
CA ALA A 501 5.85 -34.39 -23.34
C ALA A 501 6.02 -33.77 -21.93
N CYS A 502 7.20 -33.26 -21.63
CA CYS A 502 7.49 -32.56 -20.36
C CYS A 502 6.76 -31.22 -20.27
N ALA A 503 6.62 -30.52 -21.40
CA ALA A 503 5.91 -29.26 -21.48
C ALA A 503 4.37 -29.43 -21.42
N CYS A 504 3.81 -30.50 -21.99
CA CYS A 504 2.37 -30.81 -21.91
C CYS A 504 1.92 -31.33 -20.54
N LYS A 505 2.79 -32.01 -19.77
CA LYS A 505 2.49 -32.38 -18.38
C LYS A 505 2.30 -31.14 -17.50
N ASN A 506 3.12 -30.12 -17.71
CA ASN A 506 3.01 -28.89 -16.92
C ASN A 506 1.78 -28.04 -17.27
N SER A 507 1.14 -28.22 -18.43
CA SER A 507 -0.10 -27.51 -18.77
C SER A 507 -1.36 -28.25 -18.33
N SER A 508 -1.29 -29.57 -18.13
CA SER A 508 -2.43 -30.37 -17.62
C SER A 508 -2.59 -30.19 -16.10
N ASP A 509 -1.49 -30.00 -15.38
CA ASP A 509 -1.51 -29.67 -13.95
C ASP A 509 -2.08 -28.26 -13.65
N GLU A 510 -2.18 -27.37 -14.66
CA GLU A 510 -2.79 -26.03 -14.50
C GLU A 510 -4.32 -26.07 -14.70
N GLU A 511 -4.85 -26.91 -15.60
CA GLU A 511 -6.30 -27.01 -15.88
C GLU A 511 -7.10 -27.77 -14.78
N GLU A 512 -6.51 -28.74 -14.08
CA GLU A 512 -7.18 -29.42 -12.95
C GLU A 512 -7.35 -28.54 -11.70
N SER A 513 -6.70 -27.36 -11.66
CA SER A 513 -6.82 -26.42 -10.53
C SER A 513 -7.98 -25.42 -10.65
N GLU A 514 -8.59 -25.28 -11.83
CA GLU A 514 -9.68 -24.31 -12.07
C GLU A 514 -11.09 -24.90 -11.85
N ASP A 515 -11.26 -26.22 -11.82
CA ASP A 515 -12.59 -26.88 -11.74
C ASP A 515 -13.08 -27.21 -10.31
N SER A 516 -12.32 -26.86 -9.26
CA SER A 516 -12.66 -27.20 -7.86
C SER A 516 -13.26 -26.06 -7.02
N THR A 517 -13.70 -24.95 -7.65
CA THR A 517 -14.31 -23.80 -6.94
C THR A 517 -15.71 -23.43 -7.41
N ARG A 518 -16.51 -24.43 -7.81
CA ARG A 518 -17.97 -24.30 -7.94
C ARG A 518 -18.66 -25.36 -7.09
N ASP A 519 -18.97 -24.98 -5.86
CA ASP A 519 -20.17 -25.36 -5.10
C ASP A 519 -20.44 -24.29 -4.03
#